data_AF-A0A933BD76-F1
#
_entry.id   AF-A0A933BD76-F1
#
_cell.length_a   1.000
_cell.length_b   1.000
_cell.length_c   1.000
_cell.angle_alpha   90.00
_cell.angle_beta   90.00
_cell.angle_gamma   90.00
#
_symmetry.space_group_name_H-M   'P 1'
#
loop_
_entity.id
_entity.type
_entity.pdbx_description
1 polymer ?
#
loop_
_entity_poly.entity_id
_entity_poly.type
_entity_poly.pdbx_seq_one_letter_code
_entity_poly.pdbx_strand_id
1 'polypeptide(L)'
;MLILLFYYIAVPFLLAYLVLRFIRKYGGSPIREDIRLFYAQNPIEKGYFRVFREDDQGRQWLGDFENQVKAVDRAYQGKEQAQRGGQKAAFLVLNDKGEILEETDA
;
A
#
# COMPACT_ATOMS: atom_id res chain seq x y z
N MET A 1 31.75 -6.59 -34.83
CA MET A 1 30.38 -7.11 -34.64
C MET A 1 30.07 -7.54 -33.21
N LEU A 2 30.92 -8.31 -32.52
CA LEU A 2 30.68 -8.76 -31.14
C LEU A 2 30.44 -7.62 -30.12
N ILE A 3 31.16 -6.50 -30.25
CA ILE A 3 31.03 -5.33 -29.37
C ILE A 3 29.64 -4.66 -29.50
N LEU A 4 29.09 -4.62 -30.72
CA LEU A 4 27.74 -4.10 -30.97
C LEU A 4 26.68 -5.01 -30.33
N LEU A 5 26.84 -6.33 -30.45
CA LEU A 5 25.97 -7.31 -29.81
C LEU A 5 26.00 -7.20 -28.27
N PHE A 6 27.19 -7.01 -27.69
CA PHE A 6 27.35 -6.81 -26.26
C PHE A 6 26.70 -5.50 -25.79
N TYR A 7 26.81 -4.42 -26.57
CA TYR A 7 26.15 -3.16 -26.27
C TYR A 7 24.62 -3.29 -26.27
N TYR A 8 24.05 -3.92 -27.30
CA TYR A 8 22.60 -4.12 -27.40
C TYR A 8 22.01 -5.06 -26.34
N ILE A 9 22.83 -5.91 -25.70
CA ILE A 9 22.38 -6.77 -24.59
C ILE A 9 22.67 -6.10 -23.25
N ALA A 10 23.90 -5.61 -23.01
CA ALA A 10 24.28 -5.08 -21.71
C ALA A 10 23.54 -3.77 -21.36
N VAL A 11 23.31 -2.89 -22.34
CA VAL A 11 22.64 -1.59 -22.11
C VAL A 11 21.20 -1.74 -21.64
N PRO A 12 20.30 -2.53 -22.28
CA PRO A 12 18.93 -2.68 -21.78
C PRO A 12 18.88 -3.37 -20.41
N PHE A 13 19.78 -4.32 -20.12
CA PHE A 13 19.86 -4.93 -18.80
C PHE A 13 20.32 -3.94 -17.72
N LEU A 14 21.31 -3.09 -18.03
CA LEU A 14 21.76 -2.03 -17.13
C LEU A 14 20.65 -1.01 -16.88
N LEU A 15 19.92 -0.61 -17.94
CA LEU A 15 18.77 0.28 -17.84
C LEU A 15 17.65 -0.32 -16.99
N ALA A 16 17.28 -1.58 -17.23
CA ALA A 16 16.29 -2.28 -16.42
C ALA A 16 16.71 -2.37 -14.94
N TYR A 17 17.99 -2.64 -14.67
CA TYR A 17 18.53 -2.65 -13.32
C TYR A 17 18.44 -1.27 -12.64
N LEU A 18 18.81 -0.20 -13.34
CA LEU A 18 18.72 1.16 -12.83
C LEU A 18 17.27 1.57 -12.55
N VAL A 19 16.33 1.23 -13.45
CA VAL A 19 14.90 1.46 -13.25
C VAL A 19 14.39 0.73 -12.01
N LEU A 20 14.69 -0.57 -11.87
CA LEU A 20 14.29 -1.35 -10.69
C LEU A 20 14.88 -0.77 -9.39
N ARG A 21 16.13 -0.32 -9.43
CA ARG A 21 16.78 0.32 -8.29
C ARG A 21 16.13 1.66 -7.94
N PHE A 22 15.72 2.43 -8.93
CA PHE A 22 15.05 3.71 -8.75
C PHE A 22 13.65 3.53 -8.17
N ILE A 23 12.87 2.59 -8.71
CA ILE A 23 11.54 2.23 -8.19
C ILE A 23 11.65 1.73 -6.74
N ARG A 24 12.65 0.91 -6.40
CA ARG A 24 12.85 0.47 -5.01
C ARG A 24 13.23 1.60 -4.06
N LYS A 25 13.98 2.60 -4.55
CA LYS A 25 14.46 3.72 -3.73
C LYS A 25 13.39 4.80 -3.52
N TYR A 26 12.55 5.04 -4.51
CA TYR A 26 11.61 6.18 -4.51
C TYR A 26 10.13 5.77 -4.66
N GLY A 27 9.84 4.50 -4.94
CA GLY A 27 8.48 3.98 -5.12
C GLY A 27 7.78 3.56 -3.83
N GLY A 28 8.45 3.68 -2.67
CA GLY A 28 7.75 3.59 -1.40
C GLY A 28 6.85 4.80 -1.25
N SER A 29 5.54 4.60 -1.18
CA SER A 29 4.62 5.69 -0.85
C SER A 29 5.02 6.29 0.49
N PRO A 30 5.19 7.62 0.58
CA PRO A 30 5.52 8.25 1.85
C PRO A 30 4.39 7.95 2.85
N ILE A 31 4.79 7.41 4.00
CA ILE A 31 3.88 7.19 5.14
C ILE A 31 3.26 8.55 5.50
N ARG A 32 1.94 8.71 5.36
CA ARG A 32 1.25 9.95 5.76
C ARG A 32 1.52 10.20 7.26
N GLU A 33 1.84 11.44 7.64
CA GLU A 33 2.29 11.76 9.00
C GLU A 33 1.25 11.43 10.08
N ASP A 34 -0.03 11.55 9.73
CA ASP A 34 -1.16 11.18 10.58
C ASP A 34 -1.21 9.67 10.87
N ILE A 35 -0.82 8.83 9.90
CA ILE A 35 -0.73 7.38 10.08
C ILE A 35 0.44 7.04 11.00
N ARG A 36 1.57 7.74 10.86
CA ARG A 36 2.76 7.51 11.69
C ARG A 36 2.49 7.74 13.18
N LEU A 37 1.75 8.79 13.53
CA LEU A 37 1.38 9.09 14.91
C LEU A 37 0.45 8.02 15.50
N PHE A 38 -0.49 7.52 14.70
CA PHE A 38 -1.40 6.46 15.10
C PHE A 38 -0.66 5.13 15.32
N TYR A 39 0.33 4.86 14.45
CA TYR A 39 1.19 3.68 14.52
C TYR A 39 2.08 3.65 15.76
N ALA A 40 2.57 4.83 16.18
CA ALA A 40 3.39 4.95 17.38
C ALA A 40 2.62 4.56 18.66
N GLN A 41 1.29 4.72 18.66
CA GLN A 41 0.44 4.36 19.80
C GLN A 41 -0.01 2.89 19.72
N ASN A 42 -0.29 2.37 18.52
CA ASN A 42 -0.76 1.02 18.29
C ASN A 42 -0.02 0.37 17.11
N PRO A 43 1.15 -0.24 17.33
CA PRO A 43 1.88 -0.91 16.26
C PRO A 43 1.07 -2.09 15.70
N ILE A 44 1.26 -2.42 14.42
CA ILE A 44 0.74 -3.66 13.83
C ILE A 44 1.78 -4.75 14.07
N GLU A 45 1.30 -5.95 14.37
CA GLU A 45 2.17 -7.10 14.49
C GLU A 45 2.90 -7.39 13.17
N LYS A 46 4.14 -7.86 13.27
CA LYS A 46 4.99 -8.10 12.11
C LYS A 46 4.35 -9.13 11.19
N GLY A 47 4.24 -8.81 9.90
CA GLY A 47 3.60 -9.68 8.90
C GLY A 47 2.06 -9.62 8.88
N TYR A 48 1.46 -8.78 9.72
CA TYR A 48 0.03 -8.48 9.66
C TYR A 48 -0.24 -7.20 8.85
N PHE A 49 -1.46 -7.08 8.38
CA PHE A 49 -1.99 -5.98 7.60
C PHE A 49 -3.22 -5.42 8.29
N ARG A 50 -3.25 -4.11 8.52
CA ARG A 50 -4.37 -3.45 9.20
C ARG A 50 -5.24 -2.74 8.20
N VAL A 51 -6.55 -2.86 8.39
CA VAL A 51 -7.55 -2.17 7.57
C VAL A 51 -8.20 -1.07 8.38
N PHE A 52 -8.27 0.12 7.79
CA PHE A 52 -8.97 1.27 8.34
C PHE A 52 -10.09 1.70 7.40
N ARG A 53 -11.18 2.19 8.01
CA ARG A 53 -12.18 3.03 7.36
C ARG A 53 -11.93 4.46 7.82
N GLU A 54 -11.96 5.40 6.90
CA GLU A 54 -11.83 6.83 7.17
C GLU A 54 -13.04 7.54 6.58
N ASP A 55 -13.80 8.21 7.43
CA ASP A 55 -14.95 9.02 7.02
C ASP A 55 -14.97 10.34 7.80
N ASP A 56 -16.04 11.12 7.63
CA ASP A 56 -16.20 12.43 8.28
C ASP A 56 -16.20 12.34 9.83
N GLN A 57 -16.39 11.14 10.40
CA GLN A 57 -16.37 10.91 11.85
C GLN A 57 -14.97 10.51 12.36
N GLY A 58 -14.03 10.29 11.44
CA GLY A 58 -12.64 9.96 11.72
C GLY A 58 -12.25 8.59 11.21
N ARG A 59 -11.19 8.02 11.81
CA ARG A 59 -10.60 6.75 11.38
C ARG A 59 -11.03 5.61 12.31
N GLN A 60 -11.71 4.62 11.75
CA GLN A 60 -12.15 3.41 12.44
C GLN A 60 -11.31 2.20 12.03
N TRP A 61 -10.80 1.47 13.01
CA TRP A 61 -10.12 0.19 12.80
C TRP A 61 -11.12 -0.90 12.43
N LEU A 62 -10.88 -1.59 11.31
CA LEU A 62 -11.73 -2.67 10.81
C LEU A 62 -11.19 -4.08 11.09
N GLY A 63 -9.93 -4.19 11.52
CA GLY A 63 -9.28 -5.45 11.88
C GLY A 63 -7.84 -5.56 11.36
N ASP A 64 -7.14 -6.57 11.88
CA ASP A 64 -5.79 -6.96 11.49
C ASP A 64 -5.82 -8.35 10.86
N PHE A 65 -5.02 -8.56 9.82
CA PHE A 65 -5.05 -9.75 8.98
C PHE A 65 -3.64 -10.25 8.69
N GLU A 66 -3.42 -11.56 8.76
CA GLU A 66 -2.13 -12.19 8.41
C GLU A 66 -1.83 -12.19 6.91
N ASN A 67 -2.84 -11.90 6.08
CA ASN A 67 -2.75 -12.01 4.63
C ASN A 67 -3.23 -10.72 3.96
N GLN A 68 -2.37 -10.15 3.12
CA GLN A 68 -2.65 -8.91 2.38
C GLN A 68 -3.92 -9.02 1.55
N VAL A 69 -4.15 -10.17 0.88
CA VAL A 69 -5.34 -10.38 0.04
C VAL A 69 -6.61 -10.26 0.88
N LYS A 70 -6.63 -10.89 2.07
CA LYS A 70 -7.78 -10.80 2.98
C LYS A 70 -8.02 -9.38 3.48
N ALA A 71 -6.95 -8.62 3.75
CA ALA A 71 -7.04 -7.23 4.16
C ALA A 71 -7.64 -6.35 3.05
N VAL A 72 -7.17 -6.55 1.81
CA VAL A 72 -7.70 -5.86 0.63
C VAL A 72 -9.16 -6.23 0.37
N ASP A 73 -9.51 -7.51 0.40
CA ASP A 73 -10.90 -7.97 0.26
C ASP A 73 -11.81 -7.32 1.31
N ARG A 74 -11.34 -7.18 2.55
CA ARG A 74 -12.09 -6.50 3.61
C ARG A 74 -12.31 -5.02 3.31
N ALA A 75 -11.30 -4.33 2.78
CA ALA A 75 -11.40 -2.93 2.38
C ALA A 75 -12.45 -2.75 1.26
N TYR A 76 -12.42 -3.59 0.22
CA TYR A 76 -13.42 -3.57 -0.85
C TYR A 76 -14.83 -3.91 -0.37
N GLN A 77 -14.99 -4.89 0.53
CA GLN A 77 -16.28 -5.16 1.16
C GLN A 77 -16.80 -3.95 1.95
N GLY A 78 -15.91 -3.25 2.66
CA GLY A 78 -16.25 -2.01 3.36
C GLY A 78 -16.72 -0.93 2.40
N LYS A 79 -16.00 -0.75 1.29
CA LYS A 79 -16.37 0.15 0.20
C LYS A 79 -17.76 -0.15 -0.35
N GLU A 80 -18.03 -1.40 -0.73
CA GLU A 80 -19.35 -1.77 -1.26
C GLU A 80 -20.48 -1.50 -0.24
N GLN A 81 -20.22 -1.74 1.05
CA GLN A 81 -21.18 -1.45 2.11
C GLN A 81 -21.44 0.06 2.25
N ALA A 82 -20.39 0.87 2.23
CA ALA A 82 -20.49 2.34 2.30
C ALA A 82 -21.24 2.89 1.07
N GLN A 83 -20.92 2.41 -0.13
CA GLN A 83 -21.61 2.80 -1.37
C GLN A 83 -23.10 2.45 -1.35
N ARG A 84 -23.46 1.24 -0.91
CA ARG A 84 -24.87 0.85 -0.75
C ARG A 84 -25.59 1.69 0.30
N GLY A 85 -24.87 2.16 1.32
CA GLY A 85 -25.39 3.06 2.35
C GLY A 85 -25.37 4.55 1.96
N GLY A 86 -24.86 4.92 0.78
CA GLY A 86 -24.68 6.32 0.37
C GLY A 86 -23.69 7.09 1.24
N GLN A 87 -22.75 6.39 1.89
CA GLN A 87 -21.75 6.97 2.79
C GLN A 87 -20.45 7.22 2.02
N LYS A 88 -19.84 8.39 2.23
CA LYS A 88 -18.49 8.69 1.75
C LYS A 88 -17.49 8.20 2.78
N ALA A 89 -16.66 7.24 2.39
CA ALA A 89 -15.60 6.72 3.23
C ALA A 89 -14.43 6.22 2.37
N ALA A 90 -13.21 6.46 2.82
CA ALA A 90 -12.00 5.85 2.29
C ALA A 90 -11.65 4.60 3.09
N PHE A 91 -11.07 3.60 2.43
CA PHE A 91 -10.62 2.36 3.05
C PHE A 91 -9.15 2.16 2.75
N LEU A 92 -8.36 2.04 3.82
CA LEU A 92 -6.90 1.99 3.76
C LEU A 92 -6.40 0.63 4.24
N VAL A 93 -5.46 0.04 3.52
CA VAL A 93 -4.73 -1.16 3.93
C VAL A 93 -3.29 -0.79 4.23
N LEU A 94 -2.84 -1.07 5.44
CA LEU A 94 -1.50 -0.76 5.92
C LEU A 94 -0.71 -2.02 6.25
N ASN A 95 0.60 -2.00 6.04
CA ASN A 95 1.49 -3.06 6.50
C ASN A 95 2.10 -2.79 7.89
N ASP A 96 2.92 -3.72 8.36
CA ASP A 96 3.71 -3.67 9.60
C ASP A 96 4.72 -2.50 9.71
N LYS A 97 4.81 -1.66 8.67
CA LYS A 97 5.62 -0.43 8.64
C LYS A 97 4.78 0.84 8.57
N GLY A 98 3.46 0.72 8.51
CA GLY A 98 2.53 1.84 8.31
C GLY A 98 2.52 2.36 6.88
N GLU A 99 3.06 1.60 5.91
CA GLU A 99 2.96 1.94 4.49
C GLU A 99 1.56 1.59 3.99
N ILE A 100 0.95 2.52 3.24
CA ILE A 100 -0.32 2.27 2.55
C ILE A 100 -0.03 1.36 1.36
N LEU A 101 -0.63 0.17 1.39
CA LEU A 101 -0.56 -0.80 0.31
C LEU A 101 -1.70 -0.64 -0.69
N GLU A 102 -2.88 -0.27 -0.19
CA GLU A 102 -4.10 -0.08 -0.99
C GLU A 102 -4.95 1.00 -0.34
N GLU A 103 -5.57 1.85 -1.17
CA GLU A 103 -6.50 2.90 -0.77
C GLU A 103 -7.68 2.89 -1.75
N THR A 104 -8.91 2.78 -1.22
CA THR A 104 -10.11 2.75 -2.06
C THR A 104 -11.23 3.59 -1.46
N ASP A 105 -11.82 4.45 -2.28
CA ASP A 105 -12.90 5.34 -1.89
C ASP A 105 -14.27 4.79 -2.27
N ALA A 106 -15.24 4.99 -1.39
CA ALA A 106 -16.66 4.68 -1.59
C ALA A 106 -17.43 5.86 -2.19
#